data_AF-A0A1F6QJJ0-F1
#
_entry.id   AF-A0A1F6QJJ0-F1
#
_cell.length_a   1.000
_cell.length_b   1.000
_cell.length_c   1.000
_cell.angle_alpha   90.00
_cell.angle_beta   90.00
_cell.angle_gamma   90.00
#
_symmetry.space_group_name_H-M   'P 1'
#
loop_
_entity.id
_entity.type
_entity.pdbx_description
1 polymer ?
#
loop_
_entity_poly.entity_id
_entity_poly.type
_entity_poly.pdbx_seq_one_letter_code
_entity_poly.pdbx_strand_id
1 'polypeptide(L)'
;MRKSIILTLFLMCLLSRTQAGDIQKSGICCEVFNERLEIKSRAFCLTVGGKEIPFEQCLIANKKICCKDQNNDVHYEVRQQCERLGLEAVSMKSCERNLKIICCETADREVKKINFQNCRRAGGIEIDSKICKFKKEKDDDFEICCAYPEGTYGIETNEGCKLLKGIMVNKSKCK
;
A
#
# COMPACT_ATOMS: atom_id res chain seq x y z
N MET A 1 -52.45 6.62 -52.21
CA MET A 1 -51.15 6.01 -51.87
C MET A 1 -50.37 6.95 -50.95
N ARG A 2 -50.47 6.76 -49.63
CA ARG A 2 -49.77 7.55 -48.61
C ARG A 2 -48.48 6.81 -48.26
N LYS A 3 -47.32 7.38 -48.59
CA LYS A 3 -46.01 6.80 -48.28
C LYS A 3 -45.64 7.10 -46.83
N SER A 4 -45.27 6.04 -46.13
CA SER A 4 -44.86 5.99 -44.73
C SER A 4 -43.69 6.93 -44.42
N ILE A 5 -43.96 7.89 -43.57
CA ILE A 5 -42.99 8.48 -42.63
C ILE A 5 -42.91 7.47 -41.46
N ILE A 6 -41.80 7.44 -40.71
CA ILE A 6 -41.47 6.54 -39.58
C ILE A 6 -40.56 5.38 -40.00
N LEU A 7 -39.27 5.66 -40.29
CA LEU A 7 -38.20 4.69 -40.01
C LEU A 7 -36.79 5.33 -39.96
N THR A 8 -36.63 6.46 -39.29
CA THR A 8 -35.32 7.12 -39.13
C THR A 8 -35.19 7.76 -37.74
N LEU A 9 -35.52 7.02 -36.69
CA LEU A 9 -35.36 7.52 -35.31
C LEU A 9 -34.96 6.47 -34.27
N PHE A 10 -34.43 5.32 -34.71
CA PHE A 10 -34.01 4.24 -33.80
C PHE A 10 -32.56 3.74 -34.03
N LEU A 11 -31.71 4.53 -34.68
CA LEU A 11 -30.31 4.16 -34.92
C LEU A 11 -29.30 5.24 -34.53
N MET A 12 -29.52 5.94 -33.41
CA MET A 12 -28.53 6.83 -32.80
C MET A 12 -28.41 6.71 -31.26
N CYS A 13 -28.91 5.63 -30.65
CA CYS A 13 -28.83 5.41 -29.18
C CYS A 13 -27.86 4.30 -28.75
N LEU A 14 -26.85 3.95 -29.54
CA LEU A 14 -25.92 2.84 -29.20
C LEU A 14 -24.42 3.15 -29.29
N LEU A 15 -24.02 4.42 -29.42
CA LEU A 15 -22.60 4.79 -29.35
C LEU A 15 -22.20 5.57 -28.08
N SER A 16 -23.11 5.72 -27.11
CA SER A 16 -22.75 6.18 -25.77
C SER A 16 -22.48 4.99 -24.83
N ARG A 17 -21.62 4.07 -25.26
CA ARG A 17 -20.81 3.31 -24.28
C ARG A 17 -19.69 4.23 -23.84
N THR A 18 -20.02 5.21 -23.01
CA THR A 18 -19.05 5.73 -22.05
C THR A 18 -18.55 4.53 -21.27
N GLN A 19 -17.32 4.11 -21.54
CA GLN A 19 -16.53 3.28 -20.64
C GLN A 19 -16.42 4.04 -19.32
N ALA A 20 -17.43 3.87 -18.47
CA ALA A 20 -17.26 4.01 -17.05
C ALA A 20 -16.31 2.89 -16.63
N GLY A 21 -15.10 3.24 -16.18
CA GLY A 21 -14.33 2.33 -15.36
C GLY A 21 -12.83 2.23 -15.57
N ASP A 22 -12.19 3.08 -16.39
CA ASP A 22 -10.78 3.37 -16.13
C ASP A 22 -10.72 4.59 -15.21
N ILE A 23 -10.91 4.32 -13.91
CA ILE A 23 -10.26 5.15 -12.89
C ILE A 23 -8.77 4.88 -13.08
N GLN A 24 -8.17 5.52 -14.08
CA GLN A 24 -6.74 5.62 -14.24
C GLN A 24 -6.27 6.30 -12.95
N LYS A 25 -5.71 5.52 -12.02
CA LYS A 25 -4.99 6.03 -10.86
C LYS A 25 -4.06 7.12 -11.37
N SER A 26 -4.37 8.38 -11.11
CA SER A 26 -3.75 9.55 -11.73
C SER A 26 -2.33 9.86 -11.21
N GLY A 27 -1.62 8.83 -10.79
CA GLY A 27 -0.21 8.89 -10.40
C GLY A 27 0.66 8.43 -11.56
N ILE A 28 1.65 9.25 -11.93
CA ILE A 28 2.74 8.85 -12.80
C ILE A 28 3.97 8.53 -11.94
N CYS A 29 4.90 7.73 -12.46
CA CYS A 29 6.21 7.62 -11.84
C CYS A 29 7.04 8.84 -12.23
N CYS A 30 7.55 9.56 -11.25
CA CYS A 30 8.41 10.70 -11.47
C CYS A 30 9.83 10.38 -11.01
N GLU A 31 10.79 10.52 -11.91
CA GLU A 31 12.21 10.52 -11.62
C GLU A 31 12.68 11.97 -11.48
N VAL A 32 13.15 12.36 -10.31
CA VAL A 32 13.63 13.73 -10.04
C VAL A 32 15.14 13.68 -9.87
N PHE A 33 15.92 14.37 -10.73
CA PHE A 33 17.38 14.55 -10.61
C PHE A 33 18.22 13.29 -10.29
N ASN A 34 17.95 12.14 -10.93
CA ASN A 34 18.61 10.84 -10.62
C ASN A 34 18.37 10.32 -9.18
N GLU A 35 17.35 10.83 -8.51
CA GLU A 35 16.90 10.38 -7.20
C GLU A 35 15.87 9.24 -7.32
N ARG A 36 15.22 8.90 -6.21
CA ARG A 36 14.27 7.78 -6.14
C ARG A 36 13.11 7.96 -7.12
N LEU A 37 12.66 6.83 -7.66
CA LEU A 37 11.44 6.78 -8.46
C LEU A 37 10.24 6.88 -7.52
N GLU A 38 9.48 7.97 -7.60
CA GLU A 38 8.32 8.18 -6.73
C GLU A 38 7.02 8.29 -7.53
N ILE A 39 5.94 7.71 -7.00
CA ILE A 39 4.61 7.89 -7.57
C ILE A 39 4.11 9.29 -7.16
N LYS A 40 3.97 10.19 -8.13
CA LYS A 40 3.52 11.58 -7.93
C LYS A 40 2.46 11.97 -8.95
N SER A 41 1.83 13.13 -8.75
CA SER A 41 0.97 13.71 -9.78
C SER A 41 1.80 14.19 -10.97
N ARG A 42 1.20 14.18 -12.16
CA ARG A 42 1.83 14.68 -13.38
C ARG A 42 2.27 16.13 -13.26
N ALA A 43 1.39 16.97 -12.71
CA ALA A 43 1.67 18.38 -12.47
C ALA A 43 2.89 18.58 -11.57
N PHE A 44 3.03 17.79 -10.49
CA PHE A 44 4.22 17.85 -9.63
C PHE A 44 5.48 17.49 -10.40
N CYS A 45 5.47 16.39 -11.16
CA CYS A 45 6.64 15.93 -11.89
C CYS A 45 7.15 16.97 -12.88
N LEU A 46 6.25 17.57 -13.66
CA LEU A 46 6.60 18.66 -14.58
C LEU A 46 7.11 19.90 -13.85
N THR A 47 6.51 20.26 -12.72
CA THR A 47 6.89 21.44 -11.92
C THR A 47 8.31 21.35 -11.40
N VAL A 48 8.74 20.16 -10.97
CA VAL A 48 10.10 19.94 -10.44
C VAL A 48 11.13 19.61 -11.54
N GLY A 49 10.73 19.65 -12.82
CA GLY A 49 11.60 19.27 -13.94
C GLY A 49 11.95 17.77 -13.96
N GLY A 50 11.11 16.94 -13.33
CA GLY A 50 11.27 15.50 -13.29
C GLY A 50 10.92 14.83 -14.62
N LYS A 51 11.42 13.61 -14.80
CA LYS A 51 11.15 12.77 -15.97
C LYS A 51 10.02 11.80 -15.65
N GLU A 52 8.99 11.79 -16.49
CA GLU A 52 7.91 10.80 -16.40
C GLU A 52 8.45 9.42 -16.82
N ILE A 53 8.20 8.41 -15.99
CA ILE A 53 8.55 7.01 -16.25
C ILE A 53 7.26 6.17 -16.24
N PRO A 54 7.17 5.09 -17.05
CA PRO A 54 6.04 4.17 -17.00
C PRO A 54 5.75 3.69 -15.57
N PHE A 55 4.47 3.68 -15.20
CA PHE A 55 4.02 3.35 -13.85
C PHE A 55 4.49 1.97 -13.40
N GLU A 56 4.52 0.99 -14.31
CA GLU A 56 4.96 -0.38 -14.08
C GLU A 56 6.43 -0.44 -13.64
N GLN A 57 7.29 0.42 -14.19
CA GLN A 57 8.69 0.50 -13.78
C GLN A 57 8.81 1.06 -12.36
N CYS A 58 7.94 1.99 -11.97
CA CYS A 58 7.83 2.45 -10.58
C CYS A 58 7.49 1.31 -9.64
N LEU A 59 6.51 0.47 -10.01
CA LEU A 59 6.10 -0.67 -9.18
C LEU A 59 7.25 -1.66 -9.00
N ILE A 60 8.04 -1.90 -10.05
CA ILE A 60 9.21 -2.77 -9.98
C ILE A 60 10.29 -2.15 -9.11
N ALA A 61 10.63 -0.89 -9.33
CA ALA A 61 11.69 -0.19 -8.60
C ALA A 61 11.36 -0.01 -7.12
N ASN A 62 10.08 0.26 -6.79
CA ASN A 62 9.57 0.43 -5.44
C ASN A 62 9.17 -0.89 -4.76
N LYS A 63 9.28 -2.03 -5.46
CA LYS A 63 8.99 -3.33 -4.87
C LYS A 63 10.00 -3.62 -3.78
N LYS A 64 9.51 -3.95 -2.57
CA LYS A 64 10.38 -4.48 -1.51
C LYS A 64 10.83 -5.89 -1.86
N ILE A 65 12.12 -6.13 -1.78
CA ILE A 65 12.78 -7.41 -2.04
C ILE A 65 13.73 -7.74 -0.89
N CYS A 66 14.19 -8.98 -0.88
CA CYS A 66 15.32 -9.38 -0.05
C CYS A 66 16.61 -9.10 -0.80
N CYS A 67 17.55 -8.46 -0.14
CA CYS A 67 18.89 -8.30 -0.65
C CYS A 67 19.93 -8.58 0.44
N LYS A 68 21.12 -8.99 0.03
CA LYS A 68 22.18 -9.48 0.89
C LYS A 68 23.44 -8.65 0.65
N ASP A 69 24.13 -8.29 1.73
CA ASP A 69 25.42 -7.61 1.64
C ASP A 69 26.60 -8.60 1.62
N GLN A 70 27.82 -8.04 1.53
CA GLN A 70 29.07 -8.81 1.50
C GLN A 70 29.34 -9.59 2.79
N ASN A 71 28.74 -9.20 3.92
CA ASN A 71 28.87 -9.87 5.21
C ASN A 71 27.85 -10.99 5.39
N ASN A 72 27.04 -11.27 4.37
CA ASN A 72 25.91 -12.18 4.40
C ASN A 72 24.72 -11.70 5.26
N ASP A 73 24.70 -10.45 5.68
CA ASP A 73 23.53 -9.87 6.33
C ASP A 73 22.44 -9.67 5.27
N VAL A 74 21.23 -10.15 5.58
CA VAL A 74 20.07 -10.02 4.71
C VAL A 74 19.26 -8.81 5.15
N HIS A 75 18.71 -8.09 4.18
CA HIS A 75 17.94 -6.86 4.35
C HIS A 75 16.64 -6.97 3.55
N TYR A 76 15.54 -6.50 4.13
CA TYR A 76 14.29 -6.31 3.41
C TYR A 76 14.14 -4.82 3.07
N GLU A 77 14.32 -4.50 1.80
CA GLU A 77 14.46 -3.13 1.30
C GLU A 77 13.79 -2.96 -0.05
N VAL A 78 13.56 -1.71 -0.45
CA VAL A 78 13.09 -1.38 -1.80
C VAL A 78 14.16 -1.78 -2.82
N ARG A 79 13.76 -2.38 -3.96
CA ARG A 79 14.69 -2.85 -5.01
C ARG A 79 15.70 -1.79 -5.42
N GLN A 80 15.25 -0.56 -5.71
CA GLN A 80 16.15 0.55 -6.05
C GLN A 80 17.19 0.84 -4.95
N GLN A 81 16.81 0.67 -3.67
CA GLN A 81 17.73 0.83 -2.55
C GLN A 81 18.77 -0.29 -2.51
N CYS A 82 18.38 -1.54 -2.77
CA CYS A 82 19.31 -2.66 -2.86
C CYS A 82 20.33 -2.44 -3.98
N GLU A 83 19.86 -2.08 -5.17
CA GLU A 83 20.71 -1.82 -6.35
C GLU A 83 21.69 -0.65 -6.08
N ARG A 84 21.20 0.44 -5.49
CA ARG A 84 22.03 1.60 -5.12
C ARG A 84 23.12 1.27 -4.10
N LEU A 85 22.83 0.38 -3.16
CA LEU A 85 23.77 -0.07 -2.14
C LEU A 85 24.68 -1.21 -2.64
N GLY A 86 24.55 -1.64 -3.89
CA GLY A 86 25.31 -2.77 -4.43
C GLY A 86 24.98 -4.10 -3.74
N LEU A 87 23.77 -4.23 -3.20
CA LEU A 87 23.31 -5.44 -2.51
C LEU A 87 22.79 -6.47 -3.52
N GLU A 88 23.13 -7.73 -3.29
CA GLU A 88 22.71 -8.83 -4.14
C GLU A 88 21.24 -9.19 -3.84
N ALA A 89 20.37 -9.18 -4.85
CA ALA A 89 18.99 -9.63 -4.67
C ALA A 89 18.94 -11.13 -4.40
N VAL A 90 18.25 -11.53 -3.32
CA VAL A 90 18.11 -12.93 -2.90
C VAL A 90 16.64 -13.33 -2.80
N SER A 91 16.40 -14.63 -2.61
CA SER A 91 15.05 -15.17 -2.43
C SER A 91 14.34 -14.52 -1.24
N MET A 92 13.03 -14.35 -1.35
CA MET A 92 12.20 -13.88 -0.24
C MET A 92 12.32 -14.76 1.02
N LYS A 93 12.61 -16.06 0.83
CA LYS A 93 12.86 -16.99 1.94
C LYS A 93 14.03 -16.53 2.83
N SER A 94 15.03 -15.86 2.26
CA SER A 94 16.18 -15.35 3.00
C SER A 94 15.82 -14.25 4.01
N CYS A 95 14.71 -13.52 3.83
CA CYS A 95 14.23 -12.56 4.84
C CYS A 95 13.18 -13.12 5.80
N GLU A 96 12.78 -14.39 5.73
CA GLU A 96 11.70 -14.92 6.57
C GLU A 96 11.93 -14.59 8.06
N ARG A 97 13.17 -14.73 8.53
CA ARG A 97 13.57 -14.35 9.89
C ARG A 97 13.43 -12.84 10.13
N ASN A 98 13.88 -12.00 9.20
CA ASN A 98 13.83 -10.55 9.31
C ASN A 98 12.40 -9.99 9.33
N LEU A 99 11.48 -10.68 8.65
CA LEU A 99 10.06 -10.35 8.57
C LEU A 99 9.24 -10.93 9.73
N LYS A 100 9.80 -11.88 10.48
CA LYS A 100 9.14 -12.47 11.63
C LYS A 100 8.89 -11.38 12.68
N ILE A 101 7.64 -11.29 13.14
CA ILE A 101 7.27 -10.47 14.29
C ILE A 101 7.82 -11.13 15.55
N ILE A 102 8.62 -10.37 16.29
CA ILE A 102 9.25 -10.78 17.54
C ILE A 102 8.87 -9.81 18.66
N CYS A 103 9.12 -10.20 19.90
CA CYS A 103 9.10 -9.26 21.01
C CYS A 103 10.46 -8.57 21.10
N CYS A 104 10.47 -7.24 21.01
CA CYS A 104 11.67 -6.43 20.99
C CYS A 104 11.68 -5.46 22.16
N GLU A 105 12.77 -5.42 22.93
CA GLU A 105 13.10 -4.29 23.80
C GLU A 105 13.99 -3.34 22.99
N THR A 106 13.49 -2.15 22.66
CA THR A 106 14.24 -1.12 21.92
C THR A 106 15.32 -0.50 22.81
N ALA A 107 16.25 0.27 22.21
CA ALA A 107 17.26 1.02 22.97
C ALA A 107 16.66 1.95 24.03
N ASP A 108 15.45 2.47 23.79
CA ASP A 108 14.67 3.32 24.71
C ASP A 108 13.94 2.53 25.81
N ARG A 109 14.26 1.24 25.99
CA ARG A 109 13.64 0.32 26.96
C ARG A 109 12.15 0.07 26.72
N GLU A 110 11.64 0.42 25.55
CA GLU A 110 10.27 0.16 25.19
C GLU A 110 10.13 -1.26 24.63
N VAL A 111 9.14 -2.01 25.14
CA VAL A 111 8.84 -3.37 24.71
C VAL A 111 7.70 -3.37 23.68
N LYS A 112 7.98 -3.84 22.46
CA LYS A 112 7.02 -3.85 21.34
C LYS A 112 7.08 -5.14 20.53
N LYS A 113 5.97 -5.46 19.85
CA LYS A 113 5.96 -6.47 18.78
C LYS A 113 6.26 -5.79 17.45
N ILE A 114 7.47 -6.00 16.94
CA ILE A 114 7.90 -5.48 15.64
C ILE A 114 8.64 -6.58 14.89
N ASN A 115 8.81 -6.41 13.58
CA ASN A 115 9.63 -7.36 12.83
C ASN A 115 11.10 -7.31 13.30
N PHE A 116 11.80 -8.43 13.19
CA PHE A 116 13.18 -8.59 13.65
C PHE A 116 14.13 -7.53 13.08
N GLN A 117 13.95 -7.15 11.81
CA GLN A 117 14.77 -6.13 11.18
C GLN A 117 14.59 -4.74 11.83
N ASN A 118 13.34 -4.34 12.09
CA ASN A 118 13.02 -3.08 12.75
C ASN A 118 13.52 -3.07 14.20
N CYS A 119 13.48 -4.23 14.88
CA CYS A 119 14.09 -4.38 16.19
C CYS A 119 15.60 -4.07 16.15
N ARG A 120 16.35 -4.70 15.23
CA ARG A 120 17.77 -4.41 15.04
C ARG A 120 18.04 -2.95 14.68
N ARG A 121 17.25 -2.36 13.78
CA ARG A 121 17.41 -0.94 13.37
C ARG A 121 17.18 0.03 14.53
N ALA A 122 16.28 -0.30 15.45
CA ALA A 122 16.02 0.47 16.66
C ALA A 122 17.07 0.22 17.78
N GLY A 123 18.17 -0.48 17.47
CA GLY A 123 19.16 -0.88 18.48
C GLY A 123 18.59 -1.83 19.54
N GLY A 124 17.47 -2.47 19.24
CA GLY A 124 16.74 -3.32 20.17
C GLY A 124 17.23 -4.76 20.19
N ILE A 125 16.82 -5.47 21.24
CA ILE A 125 17.12 -6.89 21.48
C ILE A 125 15.83 -7.72 21.45
N GLU A 126 15.93 -8.92 20.89
CA GLU A 126 14.85 -9.91 20.98
C GLU A 126 14.76 -10.41 22.43
N ILE A 127 13.56 -10.35 23.00
CA ILE A 127 13.27 -10.83 24.34
C ILE A 127 12.19 -11.91 24.30
N ASP A 128 11.98 -12.63 25.41
CA ASP A 128 10.95 -13.67 25.46
C ASP A 128 9.57 -13.09 25.10
N SER A 129 8.92 -13.73 24.13
CA SER A 129 7.55 -13.43 23.70
C SER A 129 6.54 -13.28 24.84
N LYS A 130 6.75 -13.94 25.98
CA LYS A 130 5.92 -13.84 27.19
C LYS A 130 6.05 -12.49 27.91
N ILE A 131 7.15 -11.75 27.67
CA ILE A 131 7.42 -10.42 28.23
C ILE A 131 6.65 -9.35 27.47
N CYS A 132 6.39 -9.55 26.18
CA CYS A 132 5.38 -8.79 25.44
C CYS A 132 3.97 -9.13 25.95
N LYS A 133 3.69 -8.76 27.20
CA LYS A 133 2.35 -8.79 27.77
C LYS A 133 1.56 -7.66 27.16
N PHE A 134 0.51 -8.05 26.45
CA PHE A 134 -0.55 -7.22 25.95
C PHE A 134 -0.88 -6.02 26.87
N LYS A 135 -0.66 -4.78 26.41
CA LYS A 135 -1.88 -4.06 26.03
C LYS A 135 -2.31 -4.78 24.79
N LYS A 136 -3.50 -5.40 24.78
CA LYS A 136 -4.13 -5.67 23.49
C LYS A 136 -3.98 -4.33 22.78
N GLU A 137 -3.22 -4.29 21.68
CA GLU A 137 -3.50 -3.30 20.67
C GLU A 137 -5.01 -3.38 20.59
N LYS A 138 -5.69 -2.35 21.13
CA LYS A 138 -7.12 -2.27 20.94
C LYS A 138 -7.26 -2.45 19.44
N ASP A 139 -8.25 -3.20 19.01
CA ASP A 139 -8.58 -3.44 17.60
C ASP A 139 -8.92 -2.12 16.84
N ASP A 140 -8.38 -0.98 17.28
CA ASP A 140 -8.61 0.37 16.85
C ASP A 140 -7.82 0.69 15.57
N ASP A 141 -6.67 0.05 15.31
CA ASP A 141 -5.88 0.30 14.08
C ASP A 141 -6.17 -0.69 12.93
N PHE A 142 -7.04 -1.68 13.13
CA PHE A 142 -7.44 -2.56 12.02
C PHE A 142 -8.59 -1.93 11.23
N GLU A 143 -8.41 -1.89 9.91
CA GLU A 143 -9.45 -1.57 8.95
C GLU A 143 -10.63 -2.56 9.07
N ILE A 144 -11.72 -2.10 9.67
CA ILE A 144 -12.99 -2.80 9.84
C ILE A 144 -14.04 -2.27 8.86
N CYS A 145 -15.09 -3.05 8.61
CA CYS A 145 -16.22 -2.61 7.80
C CYS A 145 -17.30 -1.99 8.68
N CYS A 146 -17.76 -0.81 8.31
CA CYS A 146 -18.73 -0.01 9.04
C CYS A 146 -19.96 0.22 8.19
N ALA A 147 -21.14 -0.03 8.76
CA ALA A 147 -22.43 0.32 8.17
C ALA A 147 -22.93 1.63 8.79
N TYR A 148 -23.27 2.62 7.97
CA TYR A 148 -23.70 3.94 8.42
C TYR A 148 -25.23 4.11 8.36
N PRO A 149 -25.81 5.06 9.12
CA PRO A 149 -27.26 5.28 9.16
C PRO A 149 -27.90 5.58 7.80
N GLU A 150 -27.15 6.16 6.87
CA GLU A 150 -27.56 6.43 5.49
C GLU A 150 -27.59 5.17 4.60
N GLY A 151 -27.26 4.00 5.15
CA GLY A 151 -27.27 2.72 4.43
C GLY A 151 -26.01 2.46 3.58
N THR A 152 -24.97 3.28 3.73
CA THR A 152 -23.67 3.09 3.09
C THR A 152 -22.75 2.21 3.93
N TYR A 153 -21.69 1.71 3.30
CA TYR A 153 -20.65 0.92 3.93
C TYR A 153 -19.29 1.55 3.66
N GLY A 154 -18.41 1.55 4.67
CA GLY A 154 -17.05 2.09 4.55
C GLY A 154 -16.04 1.26 5.33
N ILE A 155 -14.79 1.29 4.90
CA ILE A 155 -13.67 0.69 5.63
C ILE A 155 -13.05 1.80 6.49
N GLU A 156 -13.06 1.63 7.80
CA GLU A 156 -12.52 2.60 8.76
C GLU A 156 -11.77 1.89 9.89
N THR A 157 -11.09 2.67 10.72
CA THR A 157 -10.67 2.24 12.07
C THR A 157 -11.87 2.05 12.99
N ASN A 158 -11.71 1.33 14.10
CA ASN A 158 -12.77 1.21 15.12
C ASN A 158 -13.21 2.58 15.66
N GLU A 159 -12.26 3.48 15.87
CA GLU A 159 -12.54 4.85 16.32
C GLU A 159 -13.26 5.65 15.25
N GLY A 160 -12.82 5.58 13.98
CA GLY A 160 -13.50 6.22 12.85
C GLY A 160 -14.95 5.75 12.71
N CYS A 161 -15.16 4.44 12.81
CA CYS A 161 -16.49 3.82 12.82
C CYS A 161 -17.41 4.41 13.88
N LYS A 162 -16.93 4.49 15.14
CA LYS A 162 -17.71 5.01 16.27
C LYS A 162 -17.95 6.52 16.16
N LEU A 163 -16.95 7.29 15.74
CA LEU A 163 -17.05 8.74 15.56
C LEU A 163 -18.12 9.10 14.52
N LEU A 164 -18.19 8.32 13.45
CA LEU A 164 -19.18 8.48 12.37
C LEU A 164 -20.52 7.78 12.67
N LYS A 165 -20.74 7.32 13.91
CA LYS A 165 -21.94 6.58 14.33
C LYS A 165 -22.22 5.33 13.48
N GLY A 166 -21.18 4.76 12.88
CA GLY A 166 -21.23 3.50 12.16
C GLY A 166 -21.32 2.31 13.11
N ILE A 167 -21.93 1.24 12.61
CA ILE A 167 -21.99 -0.06 13.28
C ILE A 167 -20.99 -0.98 12.61
N MET A 168 -20.13 -1.61 13.41
CA MET A 168 -19.18 -2.59 12.91
C MET A 168 -19.93 -3.81 12.36
N VAL A 169 -19.66 -4.14 11.11
CA VAL A 169 -20.28 -5.26 10.40
C VAL A 169 -19.21 -6.17 9.78
N ASN A 170 -19.65 -7.32 9.25
CA ASN A 170 -18.74 -8.25 8.60
C ASN A 170 -18.06 -7.60 7.38
N LYS A 171 -16.74 -7.81 7.24
CA LYS A 171 -15.92 -7.27 6.13
C LYS A 171 -16.46 -7.60 4.74
N SER A 172 -17.26 -8.66 4.59
CA SER A 172 -17.93 -9.00 3.33
C SER A 172 -18.96 -7.97 2.84
N LYS A 173 -19.42 -7.05 3.71
CA LYS A 173 -20.39 -6.00 3.35
C LYS A 173 -19.75 -4.76 2.71
N CYS A 174 -18.44 -4.58 2.87
CA CYS A 174 -17.66 -3.50 2.26
C CYS A 174 -16.86 -3.95 1.02
N LYS A 175 -17.18 -5.14 0.48
CA LYS A 175 -16.55 -5.70 -0.72
C LYS A 175 -17.38 -5.45 -1.97
#